data_AF-A0A3C0T421-F1
#
_entry.id   AF-A0A3C0T421-F1
#
_cell.length_a   1.000
_cell.length_b   1.000
_cell.length_c   1.000
_cell.angle_alpha   90.00
_cell.angle_beta   90.00
_cell.angle_gamma   90.00
#
_symmetry.space_group_name_H-M   'P 1'
#
loop_
_entity.id
_entity.type
_entity.pdbx_description
1 polymer ?
#
loop_
_entity_poly.entity_id
_entity_poly.type
_entity_poly.pdbx_seq_one_letter_code
_entity_poly.pdbx_strand_id
1 'polypeptide(L)'
;MSEENRDNSNEQSKKRDGKRRRYRNNRRYQKKDFPICPYCGNSVKDIYTAIASEEGEAPAHFDCIIKQLEKRETLEKDEKICYLGRGSFGIIKTRNGSTMKFFVRKRIQYEKEEKKFDWRKKISNRIKK
;
A
#
# COMPACT_ATOMS: atom_id res chain seq x y z
N MET A 1 -7.02 50.52 69.17
CA MET A 1 -7.78 51.69 68.68
C MET A 1 -7.09 52.13 67.40
N SER A 2 -7.63 52.03 66.20
CA SER A 2 -8.98 51.76 65.71
C SER A 2 -8.87 51.48 64.20
N GLU A 3 -9.85 50.77 63.63
CA GLU A 3 -10.55 51.02 62.34
C GLU A 3 -9.72 51.62 61.16
N GLU A 4 -9.84 51.21 59.89
CA GLU A 4 -10.84 50.48 59.13
C GLU A 4 -10.36 50.35 57.66
N ASN A 5 -10.78 49.28 56.97
CA ASN A 5 -11.36 49.25 55.61
C ASN A 5 -10.79 50.15 54.49
N ARG A 6 -10.32 49.64 53.35
CA ARG A 6 -11.05 49.13 52.14
C ARG A 6 -10.03 49.36 50.98
N ASP A 7 -9.91 48.63 49.88
CA ASP A 7 -10.90 48.03 49.00
C ASP A 7 -10.16 47.17 47.95
N ASN A 8 -10.94 46.46 47.14
CA ASN A 8 -10.63 46.07 45.76
C ASN A 8 -9.96 44.70 45.48
N SER A 9 -10.77 43.67 45.70
CA SER A 9 -11.19 42.68 44.68
C SER A 9 -10.27 42.34 43.48
N ASN A 10 -9.95 41.05 43.43
CA ASN A 10 -10.38 40.13 42.36
C ASN A 10 -9.88 40.38 40.94
N GLU A 11 -8.73 39.80 40.55
CA GLU A 11 -8.59 39.11 39.26
C GLU A 11 -7.21 38.48 39.06
N GLN A 12 -6.94 37.29 39.62
CA GLN A 12 -5.86 36.45 39.05
C GLN A 12 -5.93 34.97 39.40
N SER A 13 -7.15 34.43 39.51
CA SER A 13 -7.35 33.00 39.39
C SER A 13 -7.57 32.67 37.91
N LYS A 14 -6.63 31.91 37.33
CA LYS A 14 -6.67 31.17 36.04
C LYS A 14 -5.55 31.59 35.09
N LYS A 15 -4.35 31.00 35.24
CA LYS A 15 -3.36 30.83 34.14
C LYS A 15 -2.15 29.95 34.52
N ARG A 16 -2.34 28.88 35.33
CA ARG A 16 -1.23 27.96 35.70
C ARG A 16 -1.28 26.55 35.11
N ASP A 17 -2.23 26.24 34.21
CA ASP A 17 -2.36 24.89 33.60
C ASP A 17 -2.05 24.84 32.10
N GLY A 18 -1.07 25.62 31.64
CA GLY A 18 -0.71 25.72 30.21
C GLY A 18 0.51 24.88 29.76
N LYS A 19 1.30 24.32 30.69
CA LYS A 19 2.65 23.79 30.37
C LYS A 19 2.77 22.28 30.17
N ARG A 20 1.66 21.52 30.12
CA ARG A 20 1.69 20.05 29.89
C ARG A 20 1.05 19.57 28.59
N ARG A 21 0.68 20.45 27.65
CA ARG A 21 -0.14 20.07 26.47
C ARG A 21 0.46 20.39 25.09
N ARG A 22 1.78 20.44 24.91
CA ARG A 22 2.36 20.71 23.57
C ARG A 22 3.48 19.78 23.10
N TYR A 23 3.62 18.60 23.71
CA TYR A 23 4.39 17.50 23.10
C TYR A 23 3.48 16.36 22.63
N ARG A 24 2.23 16.68 22.28
CA ARG A 24 1.44 15.81 21.40
C ARG A 24 2.06 15.98 20.02
N ASN A 25 3.16 15.26 19.79
CA ASN A 25 3.80 15.09 18.51
C ASN A 25 2.71 14.72 17.51
N ASN A 26 2.16 15.74 16.85
CA ASN A 26 1.46 15.62 15.60
C ASN A 26 2.56 15.26 14.61
N ARG A 27 3.05 14.01 14.70
CA ARG A 27 3.81 13.35 13.66
C ARG A 27 2.79 13.18 12.55
N ARG A 28 2.53 14.29 11.85
CA ARG A 28 1.73 14.37 10.65
C ARG A 28 2.21 13.18 9.85
N TYR A 29 1.34 12.17 9.74
CA TYR A 29 1.57 11.05 8.86
C TYR A 29 1.68 11.71 7.51
N GLN A 30 2.91 12.03 7.10
CA GLN A 30 3.19 12.69 5.83
C GLN A 30 2.46 11.81 4.84
N LYS A 31 1.41 12.35 4.20
CA LYS A 31 0.69 11.65 3.13
C LYS A 31 1.75 11.36 2.09
N LYS A 32 2.35 10.18 2.17
CA LYS A 32 3.28 9.70 1.17
C LYS A 32 2.40 9.57 -0.06
N ASP A 33 2.67 10.35 -1.09
CA ASP A 33 1.98 10.23 -2.37
C ASP A 33 2.29 8.82 -2.91
N PHE A 34 1.35 7.92 -2.65
CA PHE A 34 1.36 6.56 -3.15
C PHE A 34 0.70 6.57 -4.52
N PRO A 35 1.28 5.91 -5.52
CA PRO A 35 0.68 5.87 -6.84
C PRO A 35 -0.67 5.13 -6.77
N ILE A 36 -1.60 5.52 -7.63
CA ILE A 36 -2.96 4.99 -7.66
C ILE A 36 -2.98 3.75 -8.58
N CYS A 37 -3.60 2.66 -8.12
CA CYS A 37 -3.77 1.47 -8.93
C CYS A 37 -4.84 1.70 -10.02
N PRO A 38 -4.56 1.38 -11.29
CA PRO A 38 -5.52 1.56 -12.38
C PRO A 38 -6.74 0.64 -12.30
N TYR A 39 -6.64 -0.50 -11.59
CA TYR A 39 -7.72 -1.49 -11.52
C TYR A 39 -8.72 -1.26 -10.39
N CYS A 40 -8.27 -0.73 -9.25
CA CYS A 40 -9.15 -0.50 -8.09
C CYS A 40 -9.28 0.97 -7.68
N GLY A 41 -8.51 1.88 -8.27
CA GLY A 41 -8.52 3.30 -7.92
C GLY A 41 -7.93 3.61 -6.54
N ASN A 42 -7.46 2.61 -5.80
CA ASN A 42 -6.86 2.80 -4.48
C ASN A 42 -5.35 3.05 -4.58
N SER A 43 -4.80 3.75 -3.58
CA SER A 43 -3.36 3.94 -3.44
C SER A 43 -2.64 2.60 -3.23
N VAL A 44 -1.56 2.37 -3.97
CA VAL A 44 -0.66 1.23 -3.81
C VAL A 44 0.29 1.49 -2.64
N LYS A 45 -0.09 1.00 -1.44
CA LYS A 45 0.74 1.08 -0.23
C LYS A 45 1.91 0.10 -0.30
N ASP A 46 1.63 -1.12 -0.77
CA ASP A 46 2.61 -2.21 -0.92
C ASP A 46 3.32 -2.11 -2.26
N ILE A 47 4.09 -1.04 -2.39
CA ILE A 47 4.80 -0.72 -3.62
C ILE A 47 5.79 -1.84 -4.05
N TYR A 48 6.39 -2.56 -3.11
CA TYR A 48 7.40 -3.60 -3.41
C TYR A 48 6.82 -4.81 -4.12
N THR A 49 5.54 -5.12 -3.89
CA THR A 49 4.82 -6.20 -4.55
C THR A 49 4.01 -5.69 -5.75
N ALA A 50 4.04 -4.38 -6.00
CA ALA A 50 3.34 -3.78 -7.12
C ALA A 50 4.00 -4.14 -8.45
N ILE A 51 3.15 -4.40 -9.45
CA ILE A 51 3.57 -4.77 -10.80
C ILE A 51 3.05 -3.70 -11.76
N ALA A 52 3.83 -3.39 -12.79
CA ALA A 52 3.41 -2.44 -13.80
C ALA A 52 2.22 -3.01 -14.60
N SER A 53 1.17 -2.21 -14.76
CA SER A 53 0.07 -2.53 -15.67
C SER A 53 0.55 -2.58 -17.12
N GLU A 54 0.00 -3.52 -17.90
CA GLU A 54 0.29 -3.72 -19.33
C GLU A 54 0.07 -2.45 -20.18
N GLU A 55 -0.97 -1.68 -19.88
CA GLU A 55 -1.41 -0.54 -20.70
C GLU A 55 -0.75 0.80 -20.33
N GLY A 56 -0.46 1.02 -19.04
CA GLY A 56 -0.16 2.37 -18.54
C GLY A 56 1.16 2.52 -17.80
N GLU A 57 1.97 1.46 -17.67
CA GLU A 57 3.21 1.45 -16.86
C GLU A 57 3.01 1.88 -15.39
N ALA A 58 1.76 2.05 -14.96
CA ALA A 58 1.37 2.46 -13.63
C ALA A 58 1.44 1.25 -12.69
N PRO A 59 1.87 1.45 -11.43
CA PRO A 59 1.91 0.37 -10.47
C PRO A 59 0.48 -0.05 -10.11
N ALA A 60 0.20 -1.33 -10.31
CA ALA A 60 -1.02 -1.98 -9.89
C ALA A 60 -0.76 -2.91 -8.72
N HIS A 61 -1.78 -3.13 -7.88
CA HIS A 61 -1.70 -4.14 -6.84
C HIS A 61 -1.58 -5.52 -7.46
N PHE A 62 -0.75 -6.37 -6.84
CA PHE A 62 -0.60 -7.78 -7.19
C PHE A 62 -1.94 -8.51 -7.27
N ASP A 63 -2.78 -8.37 -6.24
CA ASP A 63 -4.09 -9.02 -6.17
C ASP A 63 -5.06 -8.53 -7.24
N CYS A 64 -4.96 -7.25 -7.62
CA CYS A 64 -5.81 -6.69 -8.68
C CYS A 64 -5.46 -7.30 -10.04
N ILE A 65 -4.17 -7.55 -10.29
CA ILE A 65 -3.71 -8.19 -11.52
C ILE A 65 -4.19 -9.64 -11.57
N ILE A 66 -4.09 -10.39 -10.47
CA ILE A 66 -4.62 -11.76 -10.40
C ILE A 66 -6.11 -11.76 -10.75
N LYS A 67 -6.91 -10.91 -10.10
CA LYS A 67 -8.36 -10.81 -10.37
C LYS A 67 -8.66 -10.42 -11.81
N GLN A 68 -7.84 -9.59 -12.43
CA GLN A 68 -7.98 -9.23 -13.85
C GLN A 68 -7.67 -10.42 -14.75
N LEU A 69 -6.61 -11.18 -14.46
CA LEU A 69 -6.26 -12.39 -15.20
C LEU A 69 -7.32 -13.47 -15.04
N GLU A 70 -7.90 -13.65 -13.85
CA GLU A 70 -9.01 -14.59 -13.59
C GLU A 70 -10.28 -14.22 -14.37
N LYS A 71 -10.49 -12.93 -14.67
CA LYS A 71 -11.62 -12.47 -15.49
C LYS A 71 -11.37 -12.61 -16.98
N ARG A 72 -10.12 -12.39 -17.42
CA ARG A 72 -9.72 -12.50 -18.83
C ARG A 72 -9.60 -13.95 -19.27
N GLU A 73 -9.09 -14.82 -18.40
CA GLU A 73 -8.86 -16.23 -18.70
C GLU A 73 -9.97 -17.08 -18.07
N THR A 74 -10.52 -18.03 -18.85
CA THR A 74 -11.45 -19.02 -18.31
C THR A 74 -10.66 -20.08 -17.55
N LEU A 75 -10.80 -20.11 -16.23
CA LEU A 75 -10.20 -21.13 -15.36
C LEU A 75 -11.16 -22.31 -15.21
N GLU A 76 -10.63 -23.51 -15.37
CA GLU A 76 -11.35 -24.74 -15.00
C GLU A 76 -11.31 -24.97 -13.47
N LYS A 77 -12.13 -25.91 -12.97
CA LYS A 77 -12.24 -26.22 -11.53
C LYS A 77 -10.91 -26.59 -10.87
N ASP A 78 -10.00 -27.18 -11.62
CA ASP A 78 -8.68 -27.62 -11.14
C ASP A 78 -7.55 -26.66 -11.55
N GLU A 79 -7.89 -25.44 -11.97
CA GLU A 79 -6.92 -24.43 -12.40
C GLU A 79 -6.83 -23.25 -11.43
N LYS A 80 -5.61 -22.76 -11.22
CA LYS A 80 -5.32 -21.59 -10.40
C LYS A 80 -4.28 -20.70 -11.06
N ILE A 81 -4.39 -19.40 -10.86
CA ILE A 81 -3.36 -18.45 -11.29
C ILE A 81 -2.30 -18.35 -10.20
N CYS A 82 -1.04 -18.43 -10.59
CA CYS A 82 0.12 -18.33 -9.71
C CYS A 82 1.17 -17.41 -10.31
N TYR A 83 1.90 -16.72 -9.45
CA TYR A 83 3.02 -15.88 -9.87
C TYR A 83 4.27 -16.74 -10.03
N LEU A 84 4.88 -16.69 -11.21
CA LEU A 84 6.08 -17.46 -11.55
C LEU A 84 7.37 -16.64 -11.35
N GLY A 85 7.27 -15.38 -10.95
CA GLY A 85 8.40 -14.46 -10.83
C GLY A 85 8.58 -13.59 -12.07
N ARG A 86 9.40 -12.54 -11.93
CA ARG A 86 9.83 -11.66 -13.04
C ARG A 86 8.68 -11.04 -13.85
N GLY A 87 7.57 -10.72 -13.18
CA GLY A 87 6.40 -10.17 -13.87
C GLY A 87 5.64 -11.18 -14.72
N SER A 88 5.89 -12.48 -14.55
CA SER A 88 5.18 -13.55 -15.24
C SER A 88 4.18 -14.24 -14.31
N PHE A 89 2.98 -14.49 -14.82
CA PHE A 89 1.95 -15.31 -14.19
C PHE A 89 1.81 -16.63 -14.93
N GLY A 90 1.26 -17.63 -14.26
CA GLY A 90 1.02 -18.95 -14.83
C GLY A 90 -0.32 -19.50 -14.38
N ILE A 91 -1.02 -20.17 -15.28
CA ILE A 91 -2.19 -20.98 -14.95
C ILE A 91 -1.67 -22.38 -14.62
N ILE A 92 -1.84 -22.81 -13.38
CA ILE A 92 -1.44 -24.12 -12.88
C ILE A 92 -2.66 -25.01 -12.82
N LYS A 93 -2.59 -26.19 -13.44
CA LYS A 93 -3.59 -27.25 -13.32
C LYS A 93 -3.13 -28.29 -12.32
N THR A 94 -3.98 -28.60 -11.34
CA THR A 94 -3.77 -29.67 -10.38
C THR A 94 -4.42 -30.95 -10.87
N ARG A 95 -3.69 -32.07 -10.85
CA ARG A 95 -4.28 -33.38 -11.10
C ARG A 95 -4.16 -34.24 -9.85
N ASN A 96 -5.30 -34.61 -9.29
CA ASN A 96 -5.36 -35.49 -8.13
C ASN A 96 -5.37 -36.95 -8.61
N GLY A 97 -4.23 -37.62 -8.44
CA GLY A 97 -4.07 -39.07 -8.59
C GLY A 97 -3.42 -39.65 -7.33
N SER A 98 -2.65 -40.73 -7.45
CA SER A 98 -1.86 -41.30 -6.32
C SER A 98 -0.78 -40.35 -5.79
N THR A 99 -0.38 -39.35 -6.57
CA THR A 99 0.52 -38.27 -6.16
C THR A 99 0.00 -36.95 -6.74
N MET A 100 -0.04 -35.90 -5.93
CA MET A 100 -0.47 -34.57 -6.38
C MET A 100 0.56 -33.98 -7.34
N LYS A 101 0.17 -33.77 -8.61
CA LYS A 101 1.02 -33.19 -9.66
C LYS A 101 0.47 -31.84 -10.10
N PHE A 102 1.38 -30.89 -10.29
CA PHE A 102 1.09 -29.54 -10.76
C PHE A 102 1.69 -29.34 -12.16
N PHE A 103 0.90 -28.81 -13.08
CA PHE A 103 1.35 -28.51 -14.44
C PHE A 103 1.05 -27.05 -14.76
N VAL A 104 2.04 -26.32 -15.29
CA VAL A 104 1.80 -24.97 -15.81
C VAL A 104 1.18 -25.13 -17.20
N ARG A 105 -0.13 -24.89 -17.31
CA ARG A 105 -0.85 -24.95 -18.59
C ARG A 105 -0.49 -23.80 -19.51
N LYS A 106 -0.38 -22.59 -18.95
CA LYS A 106 -0.13 -21.36 -19.69
C LYS A 106 0.74 -20.43 -18.88
N ARG A 107 1.73 -19.81 -19.54
CA ARG A 107 2.50 -18.69 -18.98
C ARG A 107 2.03 -17.39 -19.62
N ILE A 108 1.76 -16.40 -18.79
CA ILE A 108 1.28 -15.08 -19.17
C ILE A 108 2.37 -14.09 -18.76
N GLN A 109 3.09 -13.53 -19.73
CA GLN A 109 4.03 -12.46 -19.47
C GLN A 109 3.24 -11.17 -19.25
N TYR A 110 3.26 -10.63 -18.03
CA TYR A 110 2.47 -9.46 -17.69
C TYR A 110 3.30 -8.19 -17.63
N GLU A 111 4.54 -8.27 -17.12
CA GLU A 111 5.50 -7.17 -17.13
C GLU A 111 6.78 -7.61 -17.86
N LYS A 112 7.31 -6.78 -18.77
CA LYS A 112 8.57 -7.08 -19.46
C LYS A 112 9.76 -6.72 -18.55
N GLU A 113 10.67 -7.66 -18.34
CA GLU A 113 11.81 -7.55 -17.41
C GLU A 113 12.78 -6.39 -17.75
N GLU A 114 12.86 -6.00 -19.02
CA GLU A 114 13.83 -5.01 -19.49
C GLU A 114 13.42 -3.55 -19.23
N LYS A 115 12.16 -3.29 -18.85
CA LYS A 115 11.68 -1.92 -18.62
C LYS A 115 11.89 -1.48 -17.17
N LYS A 116 12.91 -0.65 -16.96
CA LYS A 116 13.15 0.04 -15.69
C LYS A 116 12.20 1.22 -15.53
N PHE A 117 11.06 1.02 -14.86
CA PHE A 117 10.12 2.11 -14.60
C PHE A 117 10.67 3.16 -13.64
N ASP A 118 10.46 4.44 -13.95
CA ASP A 118 10.96 5.55 -13.11
C ASP A 118 10.32 5.59 -11.72
N TRP A 119 9.09 5.08 -11.57
CA TRP A 119 8.48 4.95 -10.25
C TRP A 119 9.33 4.03 -9.35
N ARG A 120 9.83 2.89 -9.86
CA ARG A 120 10.72 1.97 -9.14
C ARG A 120 12.02 2.62 -8.67
N LYS A 121 12.63 3.49 -9.49
CA LYS A 121 13.84 4.25 -9.12
C LYS A 121 13.56 5.23 -7.98
N LYS A 122 12.44 5.97 -8.05
CA LYS A 122 12.01 6.89 -6.98
C LYS A 122 11.79 6.18 -5.64
N ILE A 123 11.40 4.90 -5.69
CA ILE A 123 11.19 4.06 -4.50
C ILE A 123 12.51 3.57 -3.92
N SER A 124 13.42 3.05 -4.76
CA SER A 124 14.75 2.58 -4.32
C SER A 124 15.55 3.68 -3.63
N ASN A 125 15.51 4.91 -4.15
CA ASN A 125 16.17 6.06 -3.53
C ASN A 125 15.56 6.48 -2.17
N ARG A 126 14.32 6.08 -1.87
CA ARG A 126 13.66 6.40 -0.59
C ARG A 126 14.17 5.54 0.57
N ILE A 127 14.86 4.43 0.29
CA ILE A 127 15.31 3.45 1.28
C ILE A 127 16.75 3.69 1.71
N LYS A 128 17.55 4.44 0.93
CA LYS A 128 18.97 4.73 1.21
C LYS A 128 19.20 5.78 2.31
N LYS A 129 18.37 5.82 3.36
CA LYS A 129 18.53 6.79 4.43
C LYS A 129 18.60 6.13 5.81
#